data_AF-A0A6M1MDN4-F1
#
_entry.id   AF-A0A6M1MDN4-F1
#
_cell.length_a   1.000
_cell.length_b   1.000
_cell.length_c   1.000
_cell.angle_alpha   90.00
_cell.angle_beta   90.00
_cell.angle_gamma   90.00
#
_symmetry.space_group_name_H-M   'P 1'
#
loop_
_entity.id
_entity.type
_entity.pdbx_description
1 polymer ?
#
loop_
_entity_poly.entity_id
_entity_poly.type
_entity_poly.pdbx_seq_one_letter_code
_entity_poly.pdbx_strand_id
1 'polypeptide(L)'
;MAGGPIEAGTTTVRTESFARPPYSGATYYIYERDGRTICTKLAVCNKYDQCTTRNVPGVFRDGEDADGSESASTSPAVAIPSTSLVKHVCLTRFGLAGQR
;
A
#
# COMPACT_ATOMS: atom_id res chain seq x y z
N MET A 1 0.42 14.25 19.92
CA MET A 1 0.76 14.64 18.55
C MET A 1 2.16 14.12 18.28
N ALA A 2 2.33 13.05 17.50
CA ALA A 2 3.64 12.45 17.25
C ALA A 2 3.76 12.09 15.76
N GLY A 3 3.94 13.11 14.93
CA GLY A 3 4.50 12.96 13.59
C GLY A 3 5.89 13.58 13.63
N GLY A 4 6.92 12.75 13.85
CA GLY A 4 8.30 13.19 13.66
C GLY A 4 8.54 13.60 12.20
N PRO A 5 9.57 14.40 11.91
CA PRO A 5 9.88 14.81 10.55
C PRO A 5 10.07 13.56 9.70
N ILE A 6 9.27 13.42 8.63
CA ILE A 6 9.45 12.37 7.64
C ILE A 6 10.77 12.68 6.95
N GLU A 7 11.87 12.07 7.39
CA GLU A 7 13.18 12.29 6.78
C GLU A 7 13.14 11.89 5.31
N ALA A 8 13.72 12.71 4.43
CA ALA A 8 13.87 12.42 3.01
C ALA A 8 14.60 11.08 2.85
N GLY A 9 13.91 10.08 2.28
CA GLY A 9 14.37 8.68 2.23
C GLY A 9 13.53 7.68 3.05
N THR A 10 12.73 8.16 4.01
CA THR A 10 11.83 7.31 4.80
C THR A 10 10.71 6.78 3.91
N THR A 11 10.58 5.46 3.83
CA THR A 11 9.42 4.83 3.20
C THR A 11 8.28 4.79 4.20
N THR A 12 7.15 5.39 3.85
CA THR A 12 5.90 5.23 4.58
C THR A 12 5.02 4.21 3.87
N VAL A 13 4.10 3.61 4.62
CA VAL A 13 3.01 2.83 4.06
C VAL A 13 1.70 3.37 4.60
N ARG A 14 0.78 3.68 3.69
CA ARG A 14 -0.62 3.88 4.03
C ARG A 14 -1.44 2.73 3.49
N THR A 15 -2.55 2.44 4.16
CA THR A 15 -3.45 1.36 3.75
C THR A 15 -4.81 1.95 3.42
N GLU A 16 -5.34 1.64 2.26
CA GLU A 16 -6.67 2.07 1.81
C GLU A 16 -7.50 0.83 1.51
N SER A 17 -8.61 0.64 2.20
CA SER A 17 -9.52 -0.46 1.99
C SER A 17 -10.79 0.02 1.29
N PHE A 18 -11.25 -0.74 0.31
CA PHE A 18 -12.44 -0.53 -0.49
C PHE A 18 -13.35 -1.73 -0.35
N ALA A 19 -14.63 -1.47 -0.05
CA ALA A 19 -15.65 -2.50 -0.04
C ALA A 19 -16.04 -2.79 -1.49
N ARG A 20 -15.85 -4.04 -1.94
CA ARG A 20 -16.27 -4.49 -3.27
C ARG A 20 -17.48 -5.43 -3.14
N PRO A 21 -18.72 -4.92 -3.25
CA PRO A 21 -19.89 -5.79 -3.29
C PRO A 21 -19.81 -6.78 -4.47
N PRO A 22 -20.35 -8.00 -4.34
CA PRO A 22 -21.22 -8.44 -3.26
C PRO A 22 -20.50 -9.02 -2.03
N TYR A 23 -19.23 -9.42 -2.13
CA TYR A 23 -18.56 -10.19 -1.06
C TYR A 23 -17.02 -10.09 -1.08
N SER A 24 -16.47 -9.00 -1.60
CA SER A 24 -15.02 -8.81 -1.72
C SER A 24 -14.58 -7.53 -1.05
N GLY A 25 -13.34 -7.49 -0.59
CA GLY A 25 -12.69 -6.30 -0.05
C GLY A 25 -11.35 -6.13 -0.73
N ALA A 26 -11.12 -4.97 -1.33
CA ALA A 26 -9.83 -4.60 -1.88
C ALA A 26 -9.06 -3.78 -0.85
N THR A 27 -7.84 -4.18 -0.52
CA THR A 27 -6.95 -3.47 0.41
C THR A 27 -5.68 -3.09 -0.32
N TYR A 28 -5.45 -1.79 -0.47
CA TYR A 28 -4.29 -1.21 -1.09
C TYR A 28 -3.28 -0.81 -0.02
N TYR A 29 -2.10 -1.40 -0.05
CA TYR A 29 -0.95 -0.96 0.72
C TYR A 29 -0.08 -0.12 -0.20
N ILE A 30 -0.12 1.18 0.00
CA ILE A 30 0.54 2.18 -0.82
C ILE A 30 1.84 2.55 -0.11
N TYR A 31 2.95 2.22 -0.75
CA TYR A 31 4.28 2.52 -0.26
C TYR A 31 4.74 3.82 -0.89
N GLU A 32 4.98 4.80 -0.04
CA GLU A 32 5.42 6.13 -0.44
C GLU A 32 6.83 6.34 0.07
N ARG A 33 7.66 7.01 -0.71
CA ARG A 33 8.98 7.48 -0.30
C ARG A 33 9.15 8.86 -0.86
N ASP A 34 9.55 9.81 -0.02
CA ASP A 34 9.78 11.19 -0.46
C ASP A 34 8.53 11.83 -1.10
N GLY A 35 7.34 11.52 -0.56
CA GLY A 35 6.06 11.99 -1.11
C GLY A 35 5.67 11.38 -2.46
N ARG A 36 6.40 10.37 -2.96
CA ARG A 36 6.09 9.66 -4.20
C ARG A 36 5.73 8.21 -3.91
N THR A 37 4.66 7.73 -4.51
CA THR A 37 4.32 6.30 -4.45
C THR A 37 5.32 5.49 -5.26
N ILE A 38 6.09 4.65 -4.58
CA ILE A 38 7.11 3.80 -5.19
C ILE A 38 6.58 2.39 -5.50
N CYS A 39 5.58 1.93 -4.75
CA CYS A 39 4.99 0.61 -4.92
C CYS A 39 3.58 0.59 -4.37
N THR A 40 2.70 -0.19 -4.99
CA THR A 40 1.35 -0.41 -4.48
C THR A 40 1.08 -1.91 -4.47
N LYS A 41 0.68 -2.43 -3.30
CA LYS A 41 0.23 -3.81 -3.14
C LYS A 41 -1.28 -3.81 -2.98
N LEU A 42 -1.99 -4.38 -3.94
CA LEU A 42 -3.42 -4.66 -3.85
C LEU A 42 -3.62 -6.06 -3.26
N ALA A 43 -4.45 -6.19 -2.24
CA ALA A 43 -4.91 -7.44 -1.68
C ALA A 43 -6.44 -7.48 -1.79
N VAL A 44 -6.98 -8.33 -2.67
CA VAL A 44 -8.42 -8.52 -2.83
C VAL A 44 -8.81 -9.82 -2.16
N CYS A 45 -9.55 -9.74 -1.06
CA CYS A 45 -10.08 -10.90 -0.34
C CYS A 45 -11.57 -11.07 -0.66
N ASN A 46 -12.02 -12.31 -0.87
CA ASN A 46 -13.45 -12.64 -1.01
C ASN A 46 -14.05 -13.15 0.32
N LYS A 47 -15.36 -13.42 0.37
CA LYS A 47 -16.06 -13.99 1.54
C LYS A 47 -15.58 -15.39 1.98
N TYR A 48 -14.75 -16.04 1.17
CA TYR A 48 -14.18 -17.35 1.48
C TYR A 48 -12.74 -17.21 2.01
N ASP A 49 -12.35 -16.00 2.43
CA ASP A 49 -11.01 -15.66 2.90
C ASP A 49 -9.91 -15.92 1.85
N GLN A 50 -10.27 -16.03 0.56
CA GLN A 50 -9.31 -16.19 -0.52
C GLN A 50 -8.81 -14.82 -0.94
N CYS A 51 -7.64 -14.45 -0.43
CA CYS A 51 -6.97 -13.20 -0.73
C CYS A 51 -6.01 -13.33 -1.91
N THR A 52 -6.32 -12.65 -3.01
CA THR A 52 -5.39 -12.48 -4.13
C THR A 52 -4.56 -11.23 -3.91
N THR A 53 -3.23 -11.37 -3.90
CA THR A 53 -2.33 -10.22 -3.76
C THR A 53 -1.61 -9.91 -5.06
N ARG A 54 -1.60 -8.64 -5.44
CA ARG A 54 -0.92 -8.11 -6.61
C ARG A 54 0.00 -6.98 -6.18
N ASN A 55 1.27 -7.04 -6.56
CA ASN A 55 2.24 -5.99 -6.30
C ASN A 55 2.56 -5.30 -7.62
N VAL A 56 2.40 -3.99 -7.67
CA VAL A 56 2.62 -3.17 -8.86
C VAL A 56 3.60 -2.05 -8.49
N PRO A 57 4.61 -1.77 -9.32
CA PRO A 57 5.51 -0.65 -9.07
C PRO A 57 4.79 0.66 -9.35
N GLY A 58 5.01 1.68 -8.49
CA GLY A 58 4.37 2.98 -8.60
C GLY A 58 2.93 3.05 -8.06
N VAL A 59 2.19 4.06 -8.52
CA VAL A 59 0.76 4.24 -8.23
C VAL A 59 -0.03 3.20 -9.02
N PHE A 60 -0.82 2.39 -8.33
CA PHE A 60 -1.75 1.48 -8.97
C PHE A 60 -3.11 1.56 -8.27
N ARG A 61 -4.15 1.74 -9.07
CA ARG A 61 -5.54 1.59 -8.63
C ARG A 61 -6.26 0.73 -9.66
N ASP A 62 -7.00 -0.26 -9.19
CA ASP A 62 -7.78 -1.12 -10.06
C ASP A 62 -8.96 -0.34 -10.63
N GLY A 63 -9.38 -0.64 -11.86
CA GLY A 63 -10.45 0.10 -12.55
C GLY A 63 -11.77 0.14 -11.78
N GLU A 64 -12.08 -0.94 -11.08
CA GLU A 64 -13.28 -1.07 -10.23
C GLU A 64 -13.29 -0.09 -9.04
N ASP A 65 -12.11 0.31 -8.54
CA ASP A 65 -11.97 1.34 -7.50
C ASP A 65 -11.52 2.69 -8.08
N ALA A 66 -11.23 2.76 -9.37
CA ALA A 66 -10.82 3.99 -10.05
C ALA A 66 -12.01 4.97 -10.18
N ASP A 67 -13.23 4.44 -10.33
CA ASP A 67 -14.44 5.18 -10.70
C ASP A 67 -15.22 5.81 -9.52
N GLY A 68 -14.51 6.35 -8.53
CA GLY A 68 -15.13 7.16 -7.48
C GLY A 68 -15.75 6.38 -6.32
N SER A 69 -15.47 5.08 -6.17
CA SER A 69 -15.68 4.40 -4.90
C SER A 69 -14.82 5.09 -3.83
N GLU A 70 -15.45 5.71 -2.84
CA GLU A 70 -14.73 6.28 -1.71
C GLU A 70 -14.04 5.16 -0.93
N SER A 71 -12.79 5.40 -0.50
CA SER A 71 -12.06 4.48 0.35
C SER A 71 -12.89 4.23 1.60
N ALA A 72 -13.35 2.99 1.80
CA ALA A 72 -14.14 2.61 2.97
C ALA A 72 -13.39 2.87 4.28
N SER A 73 -12.06 2.74 4.25
CA SER A 73 -11.18 3.20 5.33
C SER A 73 -9.78 3.49 4.79
N THR A 74 -9.18 4.56 5.28
CA THR A 74 -7.79 4.92 4.99
C THR A 74 -7.03 5.05 6.31
N SER A 75 -5.94 4.31 6.43
CA SER A 75 -5.00 4.45 7.54
C SER A 75 -3.99 5.57 7.24
N PRO A 76 -3.51 6.29 8.28
CA PRO A 76 -2.46 7.29 8.10
C PRO A 76 -1.18 6.63 7.56
N ALA A 77 -0.37 7.41 6.84
CA ALA A 77 0.92 6.97 6.36
C ALA A 77 1.86 6.73 7.56
N VAL A 78 2.26 5.48 7.78
CA VAL A 78 3.16 5.08 8.87
C VAL A 78 4.55 4.86 8.31
N ALA A 79 5.56 5.47 8.93
CA ALA A 79 6.96 5.24 8.58
C ALA A 79 7.35 3.77 8.81
N ILE A 80 7.86 3.12 7.75
CA ILE A 80 8.38 1.77 7.82
C ILE A 80 9.86 1.86 8.20
N PRO A 81 10.28 1.20 9.30
CA PRO A 81 11.69 1.15 9.64
C PRO A 81 12.47 0.40 8.55
N SER A 82 13.68 0.85 8.25
CA SER A 82 14.55 0.29 7.21
C SER A 82 14.72 -1.24 7.32
N THR A 83 14.81 -1.77 8.54
CA THR A 83 14.90 -3.22 8.83
C THR A 83 13.65 -4.02 8.41
N SER A 84 12.49 -3.36 8.30
CA SER A 84 11.25 -4.01 7.85
C SER A 84 11.04 -3.88 6.35
N LEU A 85 11.73 -2.97 5.65
CA LEU A 85 11.58 -2.80 4.18
C LEU A 85 11.82 -4.11 3.42
N VAL A 86 12.77 -4.93 3.90
CA VAL A 86 13.08 -6.25 3.33
C VAL A 86 11.97 -7.28 3.54
N LYS A 87 11.06 -7.07 4.50
CA LYS A 87 9.89 -7.93 4.72
C LYS A 87 8.77 -7.62 3.75
N HIS A 88 8.80 -6.45 3.09
CA HIS A 88 7.77 -6.06 2.14
C HIS A 88 8.11 -6.59 0.74
N VAL A 89 7.29 -7.55 0.28
CA VAL A 89 7.40 -8.16 -1.06
C VAL A 89 7.37 -7.12 -2.17
N CYS A 90 6.53 -6.09 -2.06
CA CYS A 90 6.46 -5.00 -3.03
C CYS A 90 7.84 -4.32 -3.20
N LEU A 91 8.46 -3.94 -2.09
CA LEU A 91 9.73 -3.22 -2.10
C LEU A 91 10.91 -4.11 -2.55
N THR A 92 10.96 -5.34 -2.05
CA THR A 92 12.03 -6.28 -2.39
C THR A 92 11.97 -6.74 -3.85
N ARG A 93 10.77 -7.00 -4.39
CA ARG A 93 10.61 -7.40 -5.80
C ARG A 93 11.12 -6.36 -6.78
N PHE A 94 11.03 -5.08 -6.45
CA PHE A 94 11.49 -3.98 -7.31
C PHE A 94 12.83 -3.40 -6.89
N GLY A 95 13.52 -3.99 -5.90
CA GLY A 95 14.82 -3.49 -5.42
C GLY A 95 14.74 -2.13 -4.70
N LEU A 96 13.54 -1.73 -4.25
CA LEU A 96 13.28 -0.45 -3.58
C LEU A 96 13.56 -0.50 -2.07
N ALA A 97 13.82 -1.70 -1.52
CA ALA A 97 14.11 -1.90 -0.10
C ALA A 97 15.47 -1.34 0.34
N GLY A 98 16.38 -1.05 -0.59
CA GLY A 98 17.68 -0.43 -0.31
C GLY A 98 17.62 1.09 -0.43
N GLN A 99 18.00 1.80 0.63
CA GLN A 99 18.47 3.17 0.54
C GLN A 99 19.95 3.08 0.15
N ARG A 100 20.27 3.31 -1.12
CA ARG A 100 21.67 3.38 -1.57
C ARG A 100 22.05 4.83 -1.81
#